data_AF-A0A937SJK4-F1
#
_entry.id   AF-A0A937SJK4-F1
#
_cell.length_a   1.000
_cell.length_b   1.000
_cell.length_c   1.000
_cell.angle_alpha   90.00
_cell.angle_beta   90.00
_cell.angle_gamma   90.00
#
_symmetry.space_group_name_H-M   'P 1'
#
loop_
_entity.id
_entity.type
_entity.pdbx_description
1 polymer ?
#
loop_
_entity_poly.entity_id
_entity_poly.type
_entity_poly.pdbx_seq_one_letter_code
_entity_poly.pdbx_strand_id
1 'polypeptide(L)'
;MPDQFSPSFLKFQADIEAYLAAQGKRKRTQDGFIIFHGYDDALALMFDRYLAQQAFEPLVAHFRGWNWEHSYNDYLLRLTDALLDGRDWPLLKRLWSGVISKRRKLYNDIRKLERKAPGTIPPASAHASRDELLESLERIRSYCGVIGTVEDSDSYELMISKVRAGRMA
;
A
#
# COMPACT_ATOMS: atom_id res chain seq x y z
N MET A 1 -24.78 4.36 -22.24
CA MET A 1 -24.14 3.22 -22.94
C MET A 1 -23.51 2.35 -21.87
N PRO A 2 -23.86 1.06 -21.73
CA PRO A 2 -23.08 0.19 -20.86
C PRO A 2 -21.65 0.16 -21.40
N ASP A 3 -20.70 0.40 -20.51
CA ASP A 3 -19.28 0.46 -20.79
C ASP A 3 -18.83 -0.90 -21.34
N GLN A 4 -18.61 -1.00 -22.65
CA GLN A 4 -18.33 -2.25 -23.35
C GLN A 4 -16.95 -2.84 -23.00
N PHE A 5 -16.18 -2.14 -22.18
CA PHE A 5 -14.87 -2.55 -21.73
C PHE A 5 -14.96 -3.64 -20.65
N SER A 6 -14.38 -4.81 -20.96
CA SER A 6 -14.18 -5.91 -20.02
C SER A 6 -12.72 -5.94 -19.55
N PRO A 7 -12.44 -5.75 -18.25
CA PRO A 7 -11.10 -5.94 -17.70
C PRO A 7 -10.63 -7.39 -17.88
N SER A 8 -9.32 -7.57 -18.02
CA SER A 8 -8.70 -8.90 -17.98
C SER A 8 -8.67 -9.49 -16.57
N PHE A 9 -8.70 -8.64 -15.54
CA PHE A 9 -8.50 -9.02 -14.14
C PHE A 9 -7.14 -9.66 -13.84
N LEU A 10 -6.16 -9.49 -14.74
CA LEU A 10 -4.81 -10.02 -14.58
C LEU A 10 -3.78 -8.93 -14.32
N LYS A 11 -3.98 -7.74 -14.89
CA LYS A 11 -3.02 -6.63 -14.81
C LYS A 11 -3.74 -5.30 -14.56
N PHE A 12 -3.94 -4.96 -13.29
CA PHE A 12 -4.73 -3.80 -12.85
C PHE A 12 -4.39 -2.49 -13.59
N GLN A 13 -3.10 -2.13 -13.62
CA GLN A 13 -2.63 -0.93 -14.33
C GLN A 13 -2.93 -0.98 -15.83
N ALA A 14 -2.68 -2.13 -16.47
CA ALA A 14 -2.88 -2.27 -17.91
C ALA A 14 -4.37 -2.18 -18.28
N ASP A 15 -5.25 -2.70 -17.42
CA ASP A 15 -6.70 -2.61 -17.61
C ASP A 15 -7.18 -1.16 -17.46
N ILE A 16 -6.63 -0.37 -16.51
CA ILE A 16 -6.91 1.08 -16.41
C ILE A 16 -6.49 1.81 -17.69
N GLU A 17 -5.27 1.54 -18.17
CA GLU A 17 -4.75 2.19 -19.38
C GLU A 17 -5.54 1.80 -20.63
N ALA A 18 -5.92 0.53 -20.76
CA ALA A 18 -6.74 0.03 -21.86
C ALA A 18 -8.15 0.64 -21.82
N TYR A 19 -8.74 0.77 -20.64
CA TYR A 19 -10.01 1.45 -20.43
C TYR A 19 -9.95 2.91 -20.87
N LEU A 20 -8.96 3.67 -20.38
CA LEU A 20 -8.78 5.08 -20.74
C LEU A 20 -8.48 5.26 -22.24
N ALA A 21 -7.71 4.35 -22.83
CA ALA A 21 -7.47 4.35 -24.27
C ALA A 21 -8.75 4.09 -25.08
N ALA A 22 -9.59 3.14 -24.66
CA ALA A 22 -10.88 2.85 -25.30
C ALA A 22 -11.85 4.04 -25.23
N GLN A 23 -11.72 4.89 -24.21
CA GLN A 23 -12.48 6.14 -24.08
C GLN A 23 -11.86 7.34 -24.82
N GLY A 24 -10.76 7.15 -25.56
CA GLY A 24 -10.06 8.24 -26.24
C GLY A 24 -9.34 9.20 -25.29
N LYS A 25 -9.14 8.82 -24.02
CA LYS A 25 -8.52 9.65 -22.97
C LYS A 25 -6.99 9.51 -22.90
N ARG A 26 -6.39 8.77 -23.84
CA ARG A 26 -4.93 8.62 -23.99
C ARG A 26 -4.40 9.61 -25.03
N LYS A 27 -3.54 10.53 -24.62
CA LYS A 27 -2.91 11.53 -25.50
C LYS A 27 -1.40 11.42 -25.46
N ARG A 28 -0.75 11.50 -26.63
CA ARG A 28 0.70 11.65 -26.73
C ARG A 28 1.06 13.14 -26.83
N THR A 29 1.97 13.61 -25.99
CA THR A 29 2.48 14.98 -26.06
C THR A 29 3.51 15.12 -27.18
N GLN A 30 3.86 16.37 -27.52
CA GLN A 30 4.90 16.67 -28.52
C GLN A 30 6.26 16.09 -28.12
N ASP A 31 6.58 16.08 -26.82
CA ASP A 31 7.81 15.51 -26.27
C ASP A 31 7.77 13.97 -26.13
N GLY A 32 6.68 13.34 -26.60
CA GLY A 32 6.55 11.89 -26.65
C GLY A 32 5.98 11.22 -25.39
N PHE A 33 5.64 11.97 -24.35
CA PHE A 33 5.02 11.45 -23.13
C PHE A 33 3.57 11.01 -23.38
N ILE A 34 3.11 10.01 -22.65
CA ILE A 34 1.72 9.56 -22.67
C ILE A 34 1.02 10.14 -21.44
N ILE A 35 -0.08 10.85 -21.68
CA ILE A 35 -0.96 11.39 -20.63
C ILE A 35 -2.30 10.68 -20.72
N PHE A 36 -2.82 10.27 -19.58
CA PHE A 36 -4.16 9.73 -19.44
C PHE A 36 -5.04 10.70 -18.65
N HIS A 37 -6.11 11.20 -19.27
CA HIS A 37 -7.07 12.08 -18.60
C HIS A 37 -8.09 11.27 -17.80
N GLY A 38 -8.45 11.73 -16.58
CA GLY A 38 -9.43 11.04 -15.73
C GLY A 38 -8.89 9.72 -15.13
N TYR A 39 -7.59 9.66 -14.87
CA TYR A 39 -6.95 8.46 -14.31
C TYR A 39 -7.52 8.09 -12.93
N ASP A 40 -7.76 9.07 -12.07
CA ASP A 40 -8.27 8.80 -10.71
C ASP A 40 -9.68 8.17 -10.73
N ASP A 41 -10.56 8.64 -11.62
CA ASP A 41 -11.89 8.05 -11.82
C ASP A 41 -11.80 6.62 -12.38
N ALA A 42 -10.88 6.39 -13.32
CA ALA A 42 -10.65 5.07 -13.90
C ALA A 42 -10.04 4.10 -12.89
N LEU A 43 -9.13 4.57 -12.04
CA LEU A 43 -8.55 3.82 -10.94
C LEU A 43 -9.64 3.39 -9.96
N ALA A 44 -10.50 4.32 -9.53
CA ALA A 44 -11.62 4.02 -8.62
C ALA A 44 -12.56 2.98 -9.23
N LEU A 45 -12.99 3.19 -10.48
CA LEU A 45 -13.87 2.26 -11.19
C LEU A 45 -13.24 0.87 -11.34
N MET A 46 -11.98 0.78 -11.75
CA MET A 46 -11.30 -0.50 -11.93
C MET A 46 -11.09 -1.19 -10.58
N PHE A 47 -10.76 -0.44 -9.52
CA PHE A 47 -10.61 -0.98 -8.19
C PHE A 47 -11.89 -1.69 -7.74
N ASP A 48 -13.04 -1.02 -7.88
CA ASP A 48 -14.34 -1.57 -7.52
C ASP A 48 -14.68 -2.84 -8.33
N ARG A 49 -14.40 -2.84 -9.64
CA ARG A 49 -14.60 -4.01 -10.50
C ARG A 49 -13.71 -5.19 -10.07
N TYR A 50 -12.45 -4.94 -9.76
CA TYR A 50 -11.53 -5.98 -9.31
C TYR A 50 -11.91 -6.54 -7.95
N LEU A 51 -12.35 -5.70 -7.01
CA LEU A 51 -12.88 -6.16 -5.72
C LEU A 51 -14.12 -7.04 -5.91
N ALA A 52 -15.09 -6.60 -6.73
CA ALA A 52 -16.30 -7.37 -7.01
C ALA A 52 -15.99 -8.75 -7.63
N GLN A 53 -14.96 -8.82 -8.48
CA GLN A 53 -14.51 -10.06 -9.11
C GLN A 53 -13.56 -10.88 -8.21
N GLN A 54 -13.24 -10.40 -7.01
CA GLN A 54 -12.26 -10.99 -6.08
C GLN A 54 -10.87 -11.19 -6.72
N ALA A 55 -10.50 -10.30 -7.65
CA ALA A 55 -9.19 -10.30 -8.31
C ALA A 55 -8.12 -9.67 -7.41
N PHE A 56 -7.91 -10.25 -6.23
CA PHE A 56 -7.09 -9.66 -5.17
C PHE A 56 -5.59 -9.66 -5.46
N GLU A 57 -5.06 -10.71 -6.08
CA GLU A 57 -3.62 -10.83 -6.39
C GLU A 57 -3.09 -9.63 -7.20
N PRO A 58 -3.70 -9.24 -8.34
CA PRO A 58 -3.32 -8.03 -9.07
C PRO A 58 -3.45 -6.73 -8.28
N LEU A 59 -4.50 -6.62 -7.43
CA LEU A 59 -4.68 -5.45 -6.56
C LEU A 59 -3.53 -5.36 -5.55
N VAL A 60 -3.25 -6.44 -4.84
CA VAL A 60 -2.16 -6.53 -3.87
C VAL A 60 -0.82 -6.22 -4.53
N ALA A 61 -0.56 -6.77 -5.72
CA ALA A 61 0.66 -6.49 -6.47
C ALA A 61 0.82 -5.00 -6.80
N HIS A 62 -0.27 -4.34 -7.21
CA HIS A 62 -0.28 -2.92 -7.53
C HIS A 62 -0.11 -2.04 -6.28
N PHE A 63 -0.97 -2.22 -5.28
CA PHE A 63 -0.99 -1.37 -4.07
C PHE A 63 0.23 -1.60 -3.17
N ARG A 64 0.84 -2.78 -3.17
CA ARG A 64 2.13 -2.99 -2.47
C ARG A 64 3.22 -2.03 -2.95
N GLY A 65 3.16 -1.58 -4.21
CA GLY A 65 4.14 -0.68 -4.82
C GLY A 65 3.96 0.79 -4.50
N TRP A 66 2.82 1.19 -3.94
CA TRP A 66 2.47 2.60 -3.70
C TRP A 66 3.34 3.22 -2.59
N ASN A 67 3.31 4.56 -2.53
CA ASN A 67 3.94 5.27 -1.42
C ASN A 67 3.01 5.26 -0.20
N TRP A 68 3.45 4.61 0.87
CA TRP A 68 2.73 4.45 2.14
C TRP A 68 3.41 5.14 3.32
N GLU A 69 4.33 6.06 3.03
CA GLU A 69 5.17 6.73 4.02
C GLU A 69 4.35 7.47 5.08
N HIS A 70 3.29 8.18 4.71
CA HIS A 70 2.62 9.14 5.60
C HIS A 70 1.14 8.90 5.87
N SER A 71 0.44 8.09 5.06
CA SER A 71 -0.99 7.85 5.27
C SER A 71 -1.45 6.55 4.62
N TYR A 72 -2.59 6.06 5.12
CA TYR A 72 -3.38 5.05 4.46
C TYR A 72 -4.47 5.73 3.66
N ASN A 73 -4.66 5.30 2.42
CA ASN A 73 -5.79 5.74 1.62
C ASN A 73 -6.93 4.72 1.69
N ASP A 74 -8.08 5.12 1.15
CA ASP A 74 -9.29 4.30 1.08
C ASP A 74 -9.06 2.95 0.38
N TYR A 75 -8.25 2.91 -0.69
CA TYR A 75 -7.96 1.68 -1.41
C TYR A 75 -7.24 0.63 -0.56
N LEU A 76 -6.25 1.03 0.23
CA LEU A 76 -5.54 0.12 1.14
C LEU A 76 -6.49 -0.45 2.20
N LEU A 77 -7.35 0.39 2.78
CA LEU A 77 -8.27 -0.01 3.83
C LEU A 77 -9.35 -0.96 3.27
N ARG A 78 -9.99 -0.60 2.15
CA ARG A 78 -11.01 -1.44 1.52
C ARG A 78 -10.46 -2.80 1.04
N LEU A 79 -9.24 -2.82 0.50
CA LEU A 79 -8.59 -4.09 0.14
C LEU A 79 -8.20 -4.91 1.38
N THR A 80 -7.79 -4.25 2.47
CA THR A 80 -7.51 -4.91 3.75
C THR A 80 -8.77 -5.59 4.28
N ASP A 81 -9.90 -4.88 4.30
CA ASP A 81 -11.18 -5.40 4.79
C ASP A 81 -11.64 -6.60 3.96
N ALA A 82 -11.59 -6.49 2.63
CA ALA A 82 -11.94 -7.60 1.74
C ALA A 82 -11.06 -8.86 1.96
N LEU A 83 -9.76 -8.68 2.21
CA LEU A 83 -8.84 -9.79 2.50
C LEU A 83 -9.05 -10.38 3.90
N LEU A 84 -9.44 -9.56 4.88
CA LEU A 84 -9.81 -10.02 6.23
C LEU A 84 -11.09 -10.85 6.18
N ASP A 85 -12.11 -10.37 5.46
CA ASP A 85 -13.39 -11.07 5.27
C ASP A 85 -13.19 -12.42 4.57
N GLY A 86 -12.33 -12.44 3.55
CA GLY A 86 -11.91 -13.66 2.86
C GLY A 86 -10.93 -14.54 3.64
N ARG A 87 -10.44 -14.08 4.81
CA ARG A 87 -9.37 -14.71 5.61
C ARG A 87 -8.10 -15.05 4.81
N ASP A 88 -7.78 -14.27 3.77
CA ASP A 88 -6.61 -14.49 2.92
C ASP A 88 -5.37 -13.85 3.54
N TRP A 89 -4.81 -14.54 4.54
CA TRP A 89 -3.61 -14.11 5.23
C TRP A 89 -2.39 -13.94 4.31
N PRO A 90 -2.07 -14.88 3.39
CA PRO A 90 -0.93 -14.72 2.50
C PRO A 90 -0.96 -13.41 1.69
N LEU A 91 -2.12 -13.02 1.16
CA LEU A 91 -2.26 -11.77 0.43
C LEU A 91 -2.23 -10.54 1.35
N LEU A 92 -2.91 -10.61 2.49
CA LEU A 92 -2.91 -9.52 3.46
C LEU A 92 -1.50 -9.22 3.97
N LYS A 93 -0.75 -10.27 4.33
CA LYS A 93 0.65 -10.17 4.74
C LYS A 93 1.51 -9.56 3.63
N ARG A 94 1.30 -9.95 2.38
CA ARG A 94 2.03 -9.43 1.22
C ARG A 94 1.75 -7.94 1.00
N LEU A 95 0.49 -7.52 1.07
CA LEU A 95 0.08 -6.11 0.97
C LEU A 95 0.76 -5.27 2.05
N TRP A 96 0.58 -5.64 3.31
CA TRP A 96 1.09 -4.87 4.45
C TRP A 96 2.62 -4.96 4.60
N SER A 97 3.27 -6.00 4.07
CA SER A 97 4.74 -6.02 3.97
C SER A 97 5.28 -4.85 3.13
N GLY A 98 4.53 -4.41 2.10
CA GLY A 98 4.86 -3.22 1.32
C GLY A 98 4.78 -1.95 2.17
N VAL A 99 3.64 -1.77 2.85
CA VAL A 99 3.39 -0.64 3.77
C VAL A 99 4.49 -0.52 4.82
N ILE A 100 4.77 -1.63 5.53
CA ILE A 100 5.78 -1.69 6.59
C ILE A 100 7.18 -1.42 6.03
N SER A 101 7.50 -1.94 4.85
CA SER A 101 8.81 -1.72 4.21
C SER A 101 9.04 -0.24 3.92
N LYS A 102 8.03 0.48 3.39
CA LYS A 102 8.13 1.93 3.11
C LYS A 102 8.28 2.75 4.39
N ARG A 103 7.41 2.54 5.38
CA ARG A 103 7.50 3.27 6.67
C ARG A 103 8.80 2.98 7.42
N ARG A 104 9.28 1.74 7.38
CA ARG A 104 10.56 1.35 7.97
C ARG A 104 11.73 2.05 7.29
N LYS A 105 11.71 2.11 5.96
CA LYS A 105 12.73 2.84 5.18
C LYS A 105 12.77 4.31 5.59
N LEU A 106 11.62 4.99 5.63
CA LEU A 106 11.52 6.39 6.07
C LEU A 106 12.09 6.60 7.48
N TYR A 107 11.64 5.80 8.45
CA TYR A 107 12.14 5.85 9.83
C TYR A 107 13.67 5.67 9.91
N ASN A 108 14.21 4.69 9.18
CA ASN A 108 15.64 4.43 9.14
C ASN A 108 16.42 5.56 8.47
N ASP A 109 15.90 6.13 7.38
CA ASP A 109 16.51 7.25 6.67
C ASP A 109 16.57 8.51 7.56
N ILE A 110 15.48 8.83 8.27
CA ILE A 110 15.44 9.91 9.26
C ILE A 110 16.46 9.68 10.37
N ARG A 111 16.51 8.48 10.96
CA ARG A 111 17.51 8.16 12.01
C ARG A 111 18.95 8.22 11.52
N LYS A 112 19.19 7.90 10.25
CA LYS A 112 20.51 7.97 9.65
C LYS A 112 20.92 9.42 9.43
N LEU A 113 19.99 10.28 8.99
CA LEU A 113 20.19 11.71 8.85
C LEU A 113 20.49 12.36 10.20
N GLU A 114 19.68 12.08 11.23
CA GLU A 114 19.87 12.65 12.57
C GLU A 114 21.22 12.26 13.19
N ARG A 115 21.69 11.02 12.97
CA ARG A 115 23.03 10.60 13.40
C ARG A 115 24.17 11.30 12.66
N LYS A 116 23.98 11.60 11.37
CA LYS A 116 25.00 12.22 10.53
C LYS A 116 25.08 13.74 10.73
N ALA A 117 23.94 14.37 10.98
CA ALA A 117 23.81 15.80 11.17
C ALA A 117 22.76 16.10 12.26
N PRO A 118 23.15 15.98 13.55
CA PRO A 118 22.23 16.19 14.66
C PRO A 118 21.56 17.57 14.61
N GLY A 119 20.26 17.62 14.90
CA GLY A 119 19.48 18.86 14.90
C GLY A 119 19.04 19.37 13.53
N THR A 120 19.34 18.65 12.44
CA THR A 120 18.81 18.98 11.10
C THR A 120 17.39 18.48 10.88
N ILE A 121 16.99 17.40 11.56
CA ILE A 121 15.63 16.89 11.50
C ILE A 121 14.86 17.40 12.73
N PRO A 122 13.67 18.01 12.55
CA PRO A 122 12.82 18.34 13.68
C PRO A 122 12.52 17.08 14.51
N PRO A 123 12.66 17.11 15.84
CA PRO A 123 12.34 15.95 16.69
C PRO A 123 10.94 15.39 16.43
N ALA A 124 9.97 16.28 16.15
CA ALA A 124 8.60 15.91 15.79
C ALA A 124 8.54 14.96 14.56
N SER A 125 9.39 15.16 13.55
CA SER A 125 9.44 14.32 12.35
C SER A 125 10.03 12.93 12.65
N ALA A 126 11.03 12.85 13.53
CA ALA A 126 11.59 11.57 13.97
C ALA A 126 10.58 10.77 14.80
N HIS A 127 9.82 11.44 15.68
CA HIS A 127 8.73 10.81 16.43
C HIS A 127 7.60 10.36 15.52
N ALA A 128 7.14 11.23 14.60
CA ALA A 128 6.07 10.89 13.65
C ALA A 128 6.39 9.63 12.83
N SER A 129 7.57 9.57 12.21
CA SER A 129 7.95 8.39 11.40
C SER A 129 8.07 7.09 12.21
N ARG A 130 8.46 7.17 13.48
CA ARG A 130 8.47 6.04 14.41
C ARG A 130 7.04 5.58 14.72
N ASP A 131 6.17 6.52 15.04
CA ASP A 131 4.80 6.23 15.45
C ASP A 131 3.98 5.68 14.26
N GLU A 132 4.20 6.20 13.05
CA GLU A 132 3.65 5.65 11.80
C GLU A 132 4.12 4.20 11.58
N LEU A 133 5.40 3.89 11.79
CA LEU A 133 5.89 2.52 11.67
C LEU A 133 5.25 1.60 12.71
N LEU A 134 5.15 2.06 13.96
CA LEU A 134 4.52 1.31 15.05
C LEU A 134 3.06 1.02 14.76
N GLU A 135 2.30 2.02 14.30
CA GLU A 135 0.89 1.85 13.93
C GLU A 135 0.71 0.74 12.89
N SER A 136 1.53 0.73 11.83
CA SER A 136 1.45 -0.32 10.80
C SER A 136 1.79 -1.71 11.33
N LEU A 137 2.75 -1.82 12.25
CA LEU A 137 3.11 -3.09 12.88
C LEU A 137 2.01 -3.58 13.85
N GLU A 138 1.39 -2.66 14.59
CA GLU A 138 0.30 -2.98 15.50
C GLU A 138 -0.95 -3.42 14.74
N ARG A 139 -1.26 -2.78 13.59
CA ARG A 139 -2.36 -3.19 12.70
C ARG A 139 -2.16 -4.60 12.14
N ILE A 140 -1.02 -4.88 11.52
CA ILE A 140 -0.78 -6.21 10.94
C ILE A 140 -0.79 -7.32 12.01
N ARG A 141 -0.30 -7.02 13.22
CA ARG A 141 -0.39 -7.92 14.37
C ARG A 141 -1.84 -8.15 14.79
N SER A 142 -2.66 -7.09 14.87
CA SER A 142 -4.09 -7.21 15.16
C SER A 142 -4.78 -8.13 14.15
N TYR A 143 -4.45 -8.00 12.86
CA TYR A 143 -4.99 -8.86 11.81
C TYR A 143 -4.61 -10.33 11.97
N CYS A 144 -3.42 -10.63 12.52
CA CYS A 144 -3.04 -12.01 12.87
C CYS A 144 -4.03 -12.60 13.87
N GLY A 145 -4.46 -11.82 14.87
CA GLY A 145 -5.46 -12.23 15.85
C GLY A 145 -6.84 -12.48 15.23
N VAL A 146 -7.24 -11.65 14.26
CA VAL A 146 -8.53 -11.80 13.55
C VAL A 146 -8.56 -13.07 12.69
N ILE A 147 -7.47 -13.39 11.99
CA ILE A 147 -7.41 -14.57 11.11
C ILE A 147 -7.01 -15.85 11.87
N GLY A 148 -6.34 -15.74 13.00
CA GLY A 148 -5.87 -16.87 13.81
C GLY A 148 -4.44 -17.32 13.51
N THR A 149 -3.59 -16.44 12.98
CA THR A 149 -2.19 -16.73 12.60
C THR A 149 -1.22 -16.36 13.73
N VAL A 150 -1.35 -17.05 14.87
CA VAL A 150 -0.66 -16.73 16.13
C VAL A 150 0.88 -16.69 15.99
N GLU A 151 1.47 -17.61 15.22
CA GLU A 151 2.93 -17.66 15.02
C GLU A 151 3.50 -16.37 14.40
N ASP A 152 2.75 -15.75 13.48
CA ASP A 152 3.16 -14.49 12.85
C ASP A 152 2.98 -13.29 13.80
N SER A 153 2.03 -13.37 14.73
CA SER A 153 1.79 -12.31 15.73
C SER A 153 3.02 -12.08 16.60
N ASP A 154 3.71 -13.14 17.03
CA ASP A 154 4.92 -13.05 17.86
C ASP A 154 6.08 -12.37 17.12
N SER A 155 6.19 -12.62 15.81
CA SER A 155 7.18 -11.95 14.96
C SER A 155 6.94 -10.44 14.92
N TYR A 156 5.69 -10.00 14.78
CA TYR A 156 5.35 -8.58 14.80
C TYR A 156 5.51 -7.95 16.19
N GLU A 157 5.18 -8.65 17.27
CA GLU A 157 5.45 -8.20 18.65
C GLU A 157 6.93 -7.93 18.89
N LEU A 158 7.80 -8.83 18.41
CA LEU A 158 9.24 -8.64 18.49
C LEU A 158 9.70 -7.41 17.69
N MET A 159 9.14 -7.18 16.50
CA MET A 159 9.45 -5.98 15.70
C MET A 159 9.00 -4.70 16.42
N ILE A 160 7.77 -4.67 16.96
CA ILE A 160 7.23 -3.55 17.74
C ILE A 160 8.17 -3.22 18.91
N SER A 161 8.55 -4.24 19.68
CA SER A 161 9.46 -4.08 20.83
C SER A 161 10.81 -3.49 20.40
N LYS A 162 11.37 -3.92 19.27
CA LYS A 162 12.62 -3.36 18.72
C LYS A 162 12.48 -1.90 18.30
N VAL A 163 11.37 -1.51 17.65
CA VAL A 163 11.12 -0.11 17.27
C VAL A 163 10.94 0.75 18.52
N ARG A 164 10.18 0.27 19.51
CA ARG A 164 9.97 0.98 20.78
C ARG A 164 11.28 1.25 21.51
N ALA A 165 12.18 0.26 21.54
CA ALA A 165 13.52 0.38 22.12
C ALA A 165 14.53 1.17 21.27
N GLY A 166 14.16 1.62 20.06
CA GLY A 166 15.08 2.30 19.14
C GLY A 166 16.15 1.39 18.53
N ARG A 167 15.93 0.08 18.50
CA ARG A 167 16.92 -0.96 18.13
C ARG A 167 16.78 -1.53 16.72
N MET A 168 15.82 -1.07 15.91
CA MET A 168 15.81 -1.47 14.50
C MET A 168 16.92 -0.75 13.72
N ALA A 169 17.73 -1.54 13.00
CA ALA A 169 18.75 -1.10 12.04
C ALA A 169 18.30 -1.49 10.64
#